data_AF-A0A2N0QHW9-F1
#
_entry.id   AF-A0A2N0QHW9-F1
#
_cell.length_a   1.000
_cell.length_b   1.000
_cell.length_c   1.000
_cell.angle_alpha   90.00
_cell.angle_beta   90.00
_cell.angle_gamma   90.00
#
_symmetry.space_group_name_H-M   'P 1'
#
loop_
_entity.id
_entity.type
_entity.pdbx_description
1 polymer ?
#
loop_
_entity_poly.entity_id
_entity_poly.type
_entity_poly.pdbx_seq_one_letter_code
_entity_poly.pdbx_strand_id
1 'polypeptide(L)'
;MLPTLTTLQQRKPYLYSPDWLCPQCNSAPEDLNHLWTCSYILPDLNPCLTHRAEVIKFRDSCLSSFLSLKPLDITFQPEFFALDCWNYETPSSSCLWLTRRLLPAHLTALLNHHFPLSVIYKTISPLLNDFQVELYGEIWLCRNVLFHAWEESQGISAAFKLRGPSTKFSHIVTSSQKNHSSLA
;
A
#
# COMPACT_ATOMS: atom_id res chain seq x y z
N MET A 1 0.44 -2.98 -13.40
CA MET A 1 0.31 -2.47 -12.02
C MET A 1 0.32 -0.95 -12.07
N LEU A 2 -0.71 -0.26 -11.59
CA LEU A 2 -0.71 1.20 -11.51
C LEU A 2 0.25 1.69 -10.43
N PRO A 3 1.21 2.58 -10.71
CA PRO A 3 2.08 3.13 -9.67
C PRO A 3 1.27 3.89 -8.59
N THR A 4 1.87 4.13 -7.43
CA THR A 4 1.29 5.02 -6.41
C THR A 4 1.22 6.47 -6.92
N LEU A 5 0.35 7.31 -6.36
CA LEU A 5 0.29 8.73 -6.75
C LEU A 5 1.64 9.42 -6.63
N THR A 6 2.37 9.18 -5.54
CA THR A 6 3.74 9.69 -5.33
C THR A 6 4.70 9.27 -6.46
N THR A 7 4.60 8.03 -6.94
CA THR A 7 5.39 7.55 -8.08
C THR A 7 4.96 8.25 -9.38
N LEU A 8 3.67 8.51 -9.56
CA LEU A 8 3.13 9.21 -10.73
C LEU A 8 3.54 10.68 -10.77
N GLN A 9 3.50 11.37 -9.62
CA GLN A 9 3.99 12.75 -9.45
C GLN A 9 5.47 12.88 -9.84
N GLN A 10 6.31 11.90 -9.46
CA GLN A 10 7.71 11.88 -9.86
C GLN A 10 7.91 11.63 -11.36
N ARG A 11 7.14 10.71 -11.96
CA ARG A 11 7.32 10.30 -13.36
C ARG A 11 6.67 11.26 -14.36
N LYS A 12 5.58 11.92 -13.98
CA LYS A 12 4.79 12.83 -14.83
C LYS A 12 4.30 14.06 -14.04
N PRO A 13 5.23 14.91 -13.55
CA PRO A 13 4.88 16.09 -12.75
C PRO A 13 4.03 17.11 -13.52
N TYR A 14 4.06 17.08 -14.85
CA TYR A 14 3.22 17.90 -15.72
C TYR A 14 1.75 17.46 -15.75
N LEU A 15 1.43 16.26 -15.26
CA LEU A 15 0.10 15.66 -15.26
C LEU A 15 -0.44 15.47 -13.85
N TYR A 16 0.42 15.18 -12.88
CA TYR A 16 0.04 14.98 -11.49
C TYR A 16 0.64 16.08 -10.62
N SER A 17 -0.22 16.92 -10.04
CA SER A 17 0.20 18.00 -9.15
C SER A 17 0.90 17.45 -7.90
N PRO A 18 2.02 18.05 -7.44
CA PRO A 18 2.67 17.66 -6.19
C PRO A 18 1.80 17.90 -4.95
N ASP A 19 0.80 18.80 -5.04
CA ASP A 19 -0.10 19.13 -3.94
C ASP A 19 -1.22 18.09 -3.75
N TRP A 20 -1.39 17.18 -4.71
CA TRP A 20 -2.40 16.14 -4.60
C TRP A 20 -2.01 15.10 -3.55
N LEU A 21 -2.91 14.91 -2.59
CA LEU A 21 -2.82 13.89 -1.57
C LEU A 21 -3.49 12.60 -2.05
N CYS A 22 -3.46 11.59 -1.19
CA CYS A 22 -4.11 10.31 -1.42
C CYS A 22 -5.57 10.50 -1.87
N PRO A 23 -5.95 10.03 -3.06
CA PRO A 23 -7.31 10.18 -3.58
C PRO A 23 -8.39 9.54 -2.68
N GLN A 24 -7.98 8.64 -1.81
CA GLN A 24 -8.88 7.83 -0.99
C GLN A 24 -9.15 8.43 0.39
N CYS A 25 -8.24 9.21 0.96
CA CYS A 25 -8.40 9.82 2.29
C CYS A 25 -8.09 11.32 2.34
N ASN A 26 -7.49 11.87 1.28
CA ASN A 26 -7.06 13.26 1.16
C ASN A 26 -6.28 13.81 2.36
N SER A 27 -5.55 12.94 3.08
CA SER A 27 -4.91 13.29 4.37
C SER A 27 -3.39 13.19 4.35
N ALA A 28 -2.81 12.39 3.45
CA ALA A 28 -1.38 12.18 3.33
C ALA A 28 -0.99 11.84 1.89
N PRO A 29 0.30 11.93 1.50
CA PRO A 29 0.76 11.42 0.21
C PRO A 29 0.47 9.92 0.07
N GLU A 30 -0.03 9.50 -1.09
CA GLU A 30 -0.21 8.06 -1.36
C GLU A 30 1.13 7.48 -1.84
N ASP A 31 1.92 7.00 -0.88
CA ASP A 31 3.03 6.08 -1.12
C ASP A 31 2.62 4.62 -0.87
N LEU A 32 3.56 3.69 -1.05
CA LEU A 32 3.27 2.27 -0.90
C LEU A 32 2.91 1.91 0.55
N ASN A 33 3.46 2.59 1.55
CA ASN A 33 3.13 2.32 2.96
C ASN A 33 1.75 2.87 3.32
N HIS A 34 1.44 4.07 2.85
CA HIS A 34 0.13 4.69 3.02
C HIS A 34 -0.95 3.83 2.37
N LEU A 35 -0.70 3.23 1.20
CA LEU A 35 -1.68 2.37 0.53
C LEU A 35 -2.20 1.22 1.41
N TRP A 36 -1.35 0.60 2.23
CA TRP A 36 -1.75 -0.48 3.15
C TRP A 36 -2.38 0.01 4.45
N THR A 37 -2.15 1.27 4.80
CA THR A 37 -2.51 1.86 6.10
C THR A 37 -3.55 2.97 6.00
N CYS A 38 -3.99 3.28 4.78
CA CYS A 38 -4.96 4.31 4.49
C CYS A 38 -6.30 3.93 5.11
N SER A 39 -6.91 4.86 5.83
CA SER A 39 -8.33 4.81 6.15
C SER A 39 -9.09 5.35 4.94
N TYR A 40 -9.52 4.48 4.02
CA TYR A 40 -10.38 4.90 2.90
C TYR A 40 -11.60 5.66 3.40
N ILE A 41 -12.11 6.61 2.60
CA ILE A 41 -13.40 7.26 2.85
C ILE A 41 -14.54 6.22 2.86
N LEU A 42 -14.44 5.16 2.05
CA LEU A 42 -15.40 4.06 2.01
C LEU A 42 -15.04 2.99 3.06
N PRO A 43 -15.82 2.84 4.14
CA PRO A 43 -15.48 1.93 5.25
C PRO A 43 -15.37 0.46 4.82
N ASP A 44 -16.21 0.03 3.88
CA ASP A 44 -16.26 -1.36 3.40
C ASP A 44 -15.02 -1.76 2.58
N LEU A 45 -14.25 -0.78 2.10
CA LEU A 45 -13.05 -1.00 1.29
C LEU A 45 -11.77 -0.60 2.04
N ASN A 46 -11.82 -0.50 3.38
CA ASN A 46 -10.75 0.05 4.20
C ASN A 46 -9.47 -0.81 4.17
N PRO A 47 -8.40 -0.37 3.47
CA PRO A 47 -7.17 -1.13 3.36
C PRO A 47 -6.49 -1.40 4.68
N CYS A 48 -6.57 -0.46 5.63
CA CYS A 48 -5.96 -0.63 6.94
C CYS A 48 -6.60 -1.80 7.69
N LEU A 49 -7.92 -1.96 7.61
CA LEU A 49 -8.61 -3.10 8.24
C LEU A 49 -8.27 -4.41 7.53
N THR A 50 -8.29 -4.42 6.19
CA THR A 50 -7.92 -5.61 5.41
C THR A 50 -6.48 -6.02 5.68
N HIS A 51 -5.53 -5.09 5.67
CA HIS A 51 -4.12 -5.36 5.98
C HIS A 51 -3.97 -5.95 7.38
N ARG A 52 -4.65 -5.40 8.40
CA ARG A 52 -4.62 -5.94 9.76
C ARG A 52 -5.15 -7.37 9.81
N ALA A 53 -6.28 -7.64 9.18
CA ALA A 53 -6.87 -8.98 9.13
C ALA A 53 -5.93 -9.99 8.45
N GLU A 54 -5.33 -9.62 7.32
CA GLU A 54 -4.42 -10.50 6.59
C GLU A 54 -3.09 -10.71 7.35
N VAL A 55 -2.57 -9.72 8.08
CA VAL A 55 -1.38 -9.91 8.94
C VAL A 55 -1.68 -10.88 10.08
N ILE A 56 -2.86 -10.78 10.72
CA ILE A 56 -3.31 -11.71 11.76
C ILE A 56 -3.41 -13.13 11.19
N LYS A 57 -4.11 -13.29 10.06
CA LYS A 57 -4.25 -14.57 9.36
C LYS A 57 -2.90 -15.18 9.01
N PHE A 58 -2.00 -14.40 8.41
CA PHE A 58 -0.64 -14.85 8.06
C PHE A 58 0.17 -15.28 9.30
N ARG A 59 0.16 -14.47 10.36
CA ARG A 59 0.84 -14.77 11.64
C ARG A 59 0.33 -16.08 12.24
N ASP A 60 -0.98 -16.24 12.32
CA ASP A 60 -1.61 -17.39 12.97
C ASP A 60 -1.41 -18.67 12.12
N SER A 61 -1.48 -18.56 10.79
CA SER A 61 -1.13 -19.67 9.87
C SER A 61 0.34 -20.06 9.98
N CYS A 62 1.27 -19.09 10.10
CA CYS A 62 2.68 -19.37 10.32
C CYS A 62 2.88 -20.14 11.63
N LEU A 63 2.30 -19.64 12.73
CA LEU A 63 2.40 -20.27 14.04
C LEU A 63 1.90 -21.72 14.00
N SER A 64 0.69 -21.93 13.47
CA SER A 64 0.08 -23.26 13.34
C SER A 64 0.97 -24.20 12.51
N SER A 65 1.49 -23.72 11.39
CA SER A 65 2.34 -24.52 10.50
C SER A 65 3.62 -24.96 11.20
N PHE A 66 4.31 -24.08 11.92
CA PHE A 66 5.54 -24.46 12.62
C PHE A 66 5.30 -25.39 13.82
N LEU A 67 4.22 -25.17 14.59
CA LEU A 67 3.85 -26.06 15.68
C LEU A 67 3.43 -27.46 15.19
N SER A 68 2.87 -27.56 13.99
CA SER A 68 2.52 -28.85 13.37
C SER A 68 3.75 -29.68 12.96
N LEU A 69 4.89 -29.04 12.70
CA LEU A 69 6.12 -29.73 12.27
C LEU A 69 6.81 -30.47 13.41
N LYS A 70 6.81 -29.89 14.61
CA LYS A 70 7.28 -30.53 15.84
C LYS A 70 6.80 -29.76 17.07
N PRO A 71 6.73 -30.41 18.24
CA PRO A 71 6.57 -29.71 19.51
C PRO A 71 7.72 -28.71 19.70
N LEU A 72 7.37 -27.48 20.10
CA LEU A 72 8.30 -26.43 20.48
C LEU A 72 8.15 -26.16 21.98
N ASP A 73 9.16 -25.54 22.57
CA ASP A 73 9.12 -25.16 23.98
C ASP A 73 8.03 -24.11 24.28
N ILE A 74 7.75 -23.93 25.57
CA ILE A 74 6.75 -22.98 26.05
C ILE A 74 7.13 -21.52 25.78
N THR A 75 8.40 -21.24 25.49
CA THR A 75 8.92 -19.89 25.23
C THR A 75 8.75 -19.46 23.77
N PHE A 76 8.62 -20.40 22.84
CA PHE A 76 8.51 -20.10 21.41
C PHE A 76 7.31 -19.22 21.06
N GLN A 77 6.11 -19.54 21.54
CA GLN A 77 4.90 -18.77 21.22
C GLN A 77 5.01 -17.30 21.67
N PRO A 78 5.32 -16.97 22.94
CA PRO A 78 5.43 -15.58 23.35
C PRO A 78 6.54 -14.83 22.62
N GLU A 79 7.71 -15.46 22.37
CA GLU A 79 8.77 -14.84 21.57
C GLU A 79 8.34 -14.57 20.13
N PHE A 80 7.60 -15.52 19.53
CA PHE A 80 7.05 -15.35 18.19
C PHE A 80 6.07 -14.19 18.13
N PHE A 81 5.10 -14.09 19.05
CA PHE A 81 4.14 -12.99 19.08
C PHE A 81 4.77 -11.63 19.41
N ALA A 82 5.89 -11.61 20.12
CA ALA A 82 6.62 -10.38 20.45
C ALA A 82 7.40 -9.78 19.25
N LEU A 83 7.48 -10.48 18.12
CA LEU A 83 8.17 -9.96 16.94
C LEU A 83 7.49 -8.71 16.38
N ASP A 84 8.31 -7.68 16.15
CA ASP A 84 7.89 -6.38 15.62
C ASP A 84 7.17 -6.46 14.25
N CYS A 85 7.41 -7.52 13.47
CA CYS A 85 6.72 -7.70 12.19
C CYS A 85 5.22 -7.99 12.32
N TRP A 86 4.74 -8.29 13.53
CA TRP A 86 3.32 -8.46 13.82
C TRP A 86 2.63 -7.20 14.31
N ASN A 87 3.35 -6.11 14.54
CA ASN A 87 2.72 -4.83 14.90
C ASN A 87 1.98 -4.26 13.68
N TYR A 88 0.67 -4.49 13.61
CA TYR A 88 -0.21 -4.00 12.54
C TYR A 88 -1.07 -2.79 12.95
N GLU A 89 -1.09 -2.42 14.23
CA GLU A 89 -1.84 -1.25 14.71
C GLU A 89 -1.18 0.04 14.23
N THR A 90 0.15 0.08 14.42
CA THR A 90 1.07 1.09 13.88
C THR A 90 2.16 0.36 13.09
N PRO A 91 1.87 -0.03 11.83
CA PRO A 91 2.73 -0.93 11.07
C PRO A 91 4.21 -0.55 11.10
N SER A 92 4.99 -1.41 11.74
CA SER A 92 6.45 -1.27 11.77
C SER A 92 7.01 -1.42 10.35
N SER A 93 8.26 -1.00 10.15
CA SER A 93 8.95 -1.26 8.89
C SER A 93 9.02 -2.77 8.59
N SER A 94 9.24 -3.58 9.62
CA SER A 94 9.26 -5.04 9.51
C SER A 94 7.91 -5.60 9.05
N CYS A 95 6.79 -5.06 9.55
CA CYS A 95 5.46 -5.47 9.13
C CYS A 95 5.23 -5.10 7.65
N LEU A 96 5.56 -3.87 7.26
CA LEU A 96 5.43 -3.38 5.89
C LEU A 96 6.38 -4.06 4.88
N TRP A 97 7.39 -4.78 5.34
CA TRP A 97 8.23 -5.61 4.46
C TRP A 97 7.51 -6.88 4.01
N LEU A 98 6.60 -7.41 4.82
CA LEU A 98 5.77 -8.57 4.44
C LEU A 98 4.93 -8.26 3.20
N THR A 99 4.43 -7.02 3.06
CA THR A 99 3.68 -6.58 1.87
C THR A 99 4.55 -6.51 0.61
N ARG A 100 5.87 -6.65 0.74
CA ARG A 100 6.85 -6.68 -0.35
C ARG A 100 7.49 -8.06 -0.54
N ARG A 101 6.95 -9.11 0.08
CA ARG A 101 7.51 -10.48 0.13
C ARG A 101 8.90 -10.56 0.77
N LEU A 102 9.26 -9.58 1.59
CA LEU A 102 10.53 -9.57 2.30
C LEU A 102 10.30 -10.15 3.69
N LEU A 103 11.02 -11.22 4.00
CA LEU A 103 10.95 -11.84 5.33
C LEU A 103 11.80 -11.03 6.33
N PRO A 104 11.21 -10.59 7.46
CA PRO A 104 11.92 -9.87 8.50
C PRO A 104 13.04 -10.72 9.11
N ALA A 105 14.23 -10.12 9.27
CA ALA A 105 15.40 -10.81 9.79
C ALA A 105 15.17 -11.43 11.17
N HIS A 106 14.47 -10.72 12.08
CA HIS A 106 14.16 -11.22 13.42
C HIS A 106 13.23 -12.44 13.39
N LEU A 107 12.27 -12.49 12.46
CA LEU A 107 11.41 -13.66 12.26
C LEU A 107 12.24 -14.85 11.79
N THR A 108 13.09 -14.64 10.77
CA THR A 108 13.96 -15.71 10.26
C THR A 108 14.95 -16.18 11.32
N ALA A 109 15.54 -15.28 12.10
CA ALA A 109 16.47 -15.61 13.18
C ALA A 109 15.82 -16.46 14.25
N LEU A 110 14.64 -16.06 14.75
CA LEU A 110 13.88 -16.83 15.73
C LEU A 110 13.61 -18.26 15.23
N LEU A 111 13.08 -18.38 14.01
CA LEU A 111 12.74 -19.67 13.43
C LEU A 111 13.98 -20.55 13.18
N ASN A 112 15.11 -19.94 12.84
CA ASN A 112 16.36 -20.65 12.53
C ASN A 112 17.02 -21.28 13.77
N HIS A 113 16.62 -20.88 14.99
CA HIS A 113 17.00 -21.61 16.20
C HIS A 113 16.33 -22.99 16.31
N HIS A 114 15.18 -23.18 15.65
CA HIS A 114 14.40 -24.41 15.75
C HIS A 114 14.36 -25.22 14.45
N PHE A 115 14.50 -24.58 13.28
CA PHE A 115 14.31 -25.22 11.99
C PHE A 115 15.43 -24.87 11.01
N PRO A 116 15.85 -25.79 10.12
CA PRO A 116 16.71 -25.45 9.00
C PRO A 116 16.04 -24.42 8.08
N LEU A 117 16.82 -23.51 7.48
CA LEU A 117 16.32 -22.51 6.53
C LEU A 117 15.46 -23.12 5.41
N SER A 118 15.81 -24.30 4.90
CA SER A 118 15.02 -24.98 3.86
C SER A 118 13.60 -25.29 4.30
N VAL A 119 13.41 -25.69 5.56
CA VAL A 119 12.08 -25.92 6.16
C VAL A 119 11.36 -24.60 6.35
N ILE A 120 12.04 -23.56 6.86
CA ILE A 120 11.45 -22.23 7.08
C ILE A 120 10.89 -21.67 5.77
N TYR A 121 11.69 -21.63 4.70
CA TYR A 121 11.26 -21.11 3.42
C TYR A 121 10.17 -21.98 2.79
N LYS A 122 10.27 -23.32 2.88
CA LYS A 122 9.24 -24.23 2.37
C LYS A 122 7.89 -24.01 3.05
N THR A 123 7.89 -23.74 4.36
CA THR A 123 6.68 -23.52 5.15
C THR A 123 6.10 -22.11 4.94
N ILE A 124 6.93 -21.08 4.95
CA ILE A 124 6.45 -19.68 4.89
C ILE A 124 6.10 -19.23 3.47
N SER A 125 6.82 -19.70 2.44
CA SER A 125 6.65 -19.15 1.09
C SER A 125 5.21 -19.26 0.54
N PRO A 126 4.49 -20.39 0.71
CA PRO A 126 3.08 -20.47 0.31
C PRO A 126 2.20 -19.48 1.07
N LEU A 127 2.35 -19.41 2.40
CA LEU A 127 1.59 -18.49 3.26
C LEU A 127 1.82 -17.02 2.89
N LEU A 128 3.07 -16.67 2.57
CA LEU A 128 3.43 -15.32 2.14
C LEU A 128 2.87 -15.01 0.76
N ASN A 129 2.79 -16.00 -0.15
CA ASN A 129 2.13 -15.82 -1.43
C ASN A 129 0.62 -15.62 -1.27
N ASP A 130 -0.04 -16.39 -0.42
CA ASP A 130 -1.47 -16.24 -0.14
C ASP A 130 -1.77 -14.84 0.43
N PHE A 131 -1.01 -14.43 1.46
CA PHE A 131 -1.07 -13.08 2.01
C PHE A 131 -0.95 -11.99 0.93
N GLN A 132 -0.04 -12.16 -0.03
CA GLN A 132 0.16 -11.22 -1.12
C GLN A 132 -0.98 -11.18 -2.12
N VAL A 133 -1.54 -12.34 -2.44
CA VAL A 133 -2.69 -12.44 -3.35
C VAL A 133 -3.87 -11.71 -2.75
N GLU A 134 -4.13 -11.90 -1.46
CA GLU A 134 -5.23 -11.24 -0.75
C GLU A 134 -5.03 -9.72 -0.71
N LEU A 135 -3.85 -9.23 -0.31
CA LEU A 135 -3.57 -7.79 -0.33
C LEU A 135 -3.73 -7.18 -1.74
N TYR A 136 -3.30 -7.90 -2.79
CA TYR A 136 -3.43 -7.40 -4.16
C TYR A 136 -4.88 -7.44 -4.64
N GLY A 137 -5.63 -8.48 -4.31
CA GLY A 137 -7.03 -8.65 -4.68
C GLY A 137 -7.92 -7.62 -3.99
N GLU A 138 -7.82 -7.53 -2.68
CA GLU A 138 -8.77 -6.77 -1.85
C GLU A 138 -8.43 -5.28 -1.77
N ILE A 139 -7.15 -4.92 -1.77
CA ILE A 139 -6.73 -3.52 -1.62
C ILE A 139 -6.36 -2.94 -2.97
N TRP A 140 -5.40 -3.57 -3.65
CA TRP A 140 -4.79 -2.96 -4.82
C TRP A 140 -5.74 -2.87 -6.02
N LEU A 141 -6.56 -3.89 -6.26
CA LEU A 141 -7.54 -3.85 -7.34
C LEU A 141 -8.60 -2.76 -7.11
N CYS A 142 -9.19 -2.73 -5.92
CA CYS A 142 -10.16 -1.70 -5.51
C CYS A 142 -9.54 -0.30 -5.62
N ARG A 143 -8.30 -0.14 -5.17
CA ARG A 143 -7.53 1.11 -5.34
C ARG A 143 -7.49 1.54 -6.79
N ASN A 144 -7.13 0.64 -7.72
CA ASN A 144 -6.96 1.00 -9.13
C ASN A 144 -8.27 1.48 -9.77
N VAL A 145 -9.39 0.83 -9.45
CA VAL A 145 -10.71 1.23 -9.93
C VAL A 145 -11.05 2.64 -9.44
N LEU A 146 -10.91 2.89 -8.15
CA LEU A 146 -11.23 4.19 -7.56
C LEU A 146 -10.26 5.29 -8.03
N PHE A 147 -8.98 4.95 -8.21
CA PHE A 147 -7.96 5.86 -8.72
C PHE A 147 -8.27 6.31 -10.15
N HIS A 148 -8.77 5.43 -11.02
CA HIS A 148 -9.17 5.82 -12.37
C HIS A 148 -10.35 6.78 -12.39
N ALA A 149 -11.39 6.51 -11.59
CA ALA A 149 -12.52 7.42 -11.46
C ALA A 149 -12.07 8.80 -10.92
N TRP A 150 -11.13 8.80 -9.97
CA TRP A 150 -10.53 10.02 -9.47
C TRP A 150 -9.73 10.76 -10.55
N GLU A 151 -8.87 10.09 -11.33
CA GLU A 151 -8.13 10.71 -12.42
C GLU A 151 -9.06 11.38 -13.45
N GLU A 152 -10.17 10.72 -13.80
CA GLU A 152 -11.19 11.29 -14.69
C GLU A 152 -11.81 12.56 -14.09
N SER A 153 -12.08 12.58 -12.78
CA SER A 153 -12.55 13.78 -12.07
C SER A 153 -11.54 14.94 -12.10
N GLN A 154 -10.24 14.65 -12.21
CA GLN A 154 -9.17 15.64 -12.39
C GLN A 154 -8.95 16.04 -13.85
N GLY A 155 -9.77 15.52 -14.79
CA GLY A 155 -9.64 15.77 -16.23
C GLY A 155 -8.50 14.99 -16.90
N ILE A 156 -7.92 13.98 -16.22
CA ILE A 156 -6.82 13.17 -16.75
C ILE A 156 -7.38 12.02 -17.58
N SER A 157 -7.47 12.23 -18.89
CA SER A 157 -7.79 11.17 -19.86
C SER A 157 -6.60 10.29 -20.21
N ALA A 158 -6.88 9.09 -20.73
CA ALA A 158 -5.86 8.18 -21.27
C ALA A 158 -5.00 8.83 -22.37
N ALA A 159 -5.57 9.74 -23.17
CA ALA A 159 -4.85 10.46 -24.21
C ALA A 159 -3.79 11.42 -23.65
N PHE A 160 -4.01 12.02 -22.47
CA PHE A 160 -2.99 12.84 -21.81
C PHE A 160 -1.85 11.99 -21.26
N LYS A 161 -2.13 10.77 -20.83
CA LYS A 161 -1.09 9.83 -20.36
C LYS A 161 -0.15 9.38 -21.47
N LEU A 162 -0.61 9.35 -22.73
CA LEU A 162 0.22 8.98 -23.89
C LEU A 162 1.08 10.13 -24.41
N ARG A 163 0.73 11.38 -24.11
CA ARG A 163 1.54 12.54 -24.50
C ARG A 163 2.70 12.73 -23.53
N GLY A 164 3.90 12.91 -24.09
CA GLY A 164 5.06 13.39 -23.33
C GLY A 164 4.86 14.83 -22.84
N PRO A 165 5.81 15.39 -22.08
CA PRO A 165 5.76 16.78 -21.65
C PRO A 165 5.57 17.68 -22.88
N SER A 166 4.39 18.28 -23.02
CA SER A 166 4.17 19.27 -24.06
C SER A 166 4.94 20.52 -23.67
N THR A 167 5.82 21.01 -24.54
CA THR A 167 6.54 22.28 -24.41
C THR A 167 5.64 23.52 -24.45
N LYS A 168 4.31 23.36 -24.32
CA LYS A 168 3.32 24.45 -24.36
C LYS A 168 2.35 24.33 -23.19
N PHE A 169 2.82 24.58 -21.97
CA PHE A 169 1.98 25.16 -20.94
C PHE A 169 2.25 26.67 -20.93
N SER A 170 1.74 27.37 -21.95
CA SER A 170 1.56 28.80 -21.83
C SER A 170 0.43 29.00 -20.82
N HIS A 171 0.76 29.57 -19.66
CA HIS A 171 -0.22 30.00 -18.68
C HIS A 171 -1.30 30.82 -19.39
N ILE A 172 -2.51 30.27 -19.52
CA ILE A 172 -3.69 31.10 -19.70
C ILE A 172 -3.96 31.69 -18.32
N VAL A 173 -3.24 32.77 -18.01
CA VAL A 173 -3.65 33.71 -16.99
C VAL A 173 -4.91 34.37 -17.54
N THR A 174 -6.06 34.02 -16.99
CA THR A 174 -7.29 34.81 -17.14
C THR A 174 -7.03 36.18 -16.51
N SER A 175 -6.51 37.12 -17.29
CA SER A 175 -6.50 38.53 -16.89
C SER A 175 -7.92 39.07 -17.00
N SER A 176 -8.69 38.93 -15.93
CA SER A 176 -9.86 39.76 -15.71
C SER A 176 -9.40 41.20 -15.51
N GLN A 177 -9.38 41.98 -16.59
CA GLN A 177 -9.32 43.44 -16.51
C GLN A 177 -10.28 44.09 -17.52
N LYS A 178 -11.43 44.46 -16.95
CA LYS A 178 -12.11 45.77 -17.03
C LYS A 178 -12.63 46.25 -18.41
N ASN A 179 -13.90 46.66 -18.43
CA ASN A 179 -14.22 48.09 -18.34
C ASN A 179 -15.72 48.36 -18.10
N HIS A 180 -15.95 49.35 -17.24
CA HIS A 180 -17.22 49.98 -16.93
C HIS A 180 -17.83 50.67 -18.15
N SER A 181 -19.16 50.64 -18.27
CA SER A 181 -19.93 51.70 -18.95
C SER A 181 -21.27 51.86 -18.26
N SER A 182 -21.38 52.95 -17.49
CA SER A 182 -22.62 53.49 -16.94
C SER A 182 -23.41 54.19 -18.04
N LEU A 183 -24.73 54.00 -18.08
CA LEU A 183 -25.69 54.86 -18.77
C LEU A 183 -27.00 54.84 -17.97
N ALA A 184 -27.23 55.93 -17.25
CA ALA A 184 -28.52 56.43 -16.78
C ALA A 184 -28.44 57.96 -16.89
#